data_AF-A0A081D6L2-F1
#
_entry.id   AF-A0A081D6L2-F1
#
_cell.length_a   1.000
_cell.length_b   1.000
_cell.length_c   1.000
_cell.angle_alpha   90.00
_cell.angle_beta   90.00
_cell.angle_gamma   90.00
#
_symmetry.space_group_name_H-M   'P 1'
#
loop_
_entity.id
_entity.type
_entity.pdbx_description
1 polymer ?
#
loop_
_entity_poly.entity_id
_entity_poly.type
_entity_poly.pdbx_seq_one_letter_code
_entity_poly.pdbx_strand_id
1 'polypeptide(L)'
;MFYPIDGYQSTGIKRLKRLEKTIDSTLVERYLKPGSFKKSDELNLWLCEDTKSVDSLMVVDKDFQSKMRKLFPNSSGYGIAVMDISNLNNPKYAQLNENSGFQPGSVGKIAVATAFFNELRNLCPEDWSVRQRLLKNKVVKSGNWGGLYDHHTIPVVNLENDKLVKRTVVFNDQFSLYEWLDHMLSVSNNGAASIVWREALLMHVFGDAYFGLTQEEADAYFNNADKSELTDIAINLVNQPLRNIGITHDEWRLGSFFTNGPDQYVGSKGGSIGTPKGLMKFMVQLEQGCVIDEVSSLEIKKLLYMTDRRIRYAYSPQLDNAAVYFKSGSLYSCDQSKSTPCGKYMGNRYNYMNSIITVEHEDGTNYMVCLMSNILSKNSAGDHMYLASAIDKTIRSINNTNHDSQAVTTDNSGNI
;
A
#
# COMPACT_ATOMS: atom_id res chain seq x y z
N MET A 1 21.54 10.73 -1.36
CA MET A 1 20.95 9.39 -1.42
C MET A 1 20.06 9.27 -0.19
N PHE A 2 18.77 8.98 -0.38
CA PHE A 2 17.64 9.47 0.45
C PHE A 2 16.36 8.60 0.28
N TYR A 3 15.64 8.38 1.40
CA TYR A 3 14.35 7.73 1.75
C TYR A 3 14.29 6.21 2.00
N PRO A 4 14.02 5.67 3.24
CA PRO A 4 13.20 6.01 4.45
C PRO A 4 13.52 7.20 5.38
N ILE A 5 13.50 7.09 6.73
CA ILE A 5 13.53 8.22 7.67
C ILE A 5 14.55 9.32 7.31
N ASP A 6 15.63 8.95 6.62
CA ASP A 6 16.70 9.72 5.99
C ASP A 6 16.39 10.35 4.60
N GLY A 7 15.14 10.44 4.16
CA GLY A 7 14.84 10.78 2.76
C GLY A 7 14.28 12.11 2.42
N TYR A 8 14.36 13.05 3.35
CA TYR A 8 13.94 14.40 3.05
C TYR A 8 14.65 14.98 1.81
N GLN A 9 15.95 14.72 1.64
CA GLN A 9 16.70 15.40 0.58
C GLN A 9 16.44 14.85 -0.84
N SER A 10 15.93 13.61 -1.05
CA SER A 10 15.44 13.17 -2.38
C SER A 10 14.02 13.59 -2.62
N THR A 11 13.16 13.48 -1.61
CA THR A 11 11.72 13.57 -1.81
C THR A 11 11.16 14.97 -1.56
N GLY A 12 11.85 15.77 -0.73
CA GLY A 12 11.33 17.03 -0.23
C GLY A 12 10.20 16.89 0.80
N ILE A 13 9.81 15.66 1.19
CA ILE A 13 8.68 15.43 2.11
C ILE A 13 9.06 15.94 3.51
N LYS A 14 8.45 17.06 3.91
CA LYS A 14 8.87 17.83 5.09
C LYS A 14 8.75 17.07 6.40
N ARG A 15 7.75 16.18 6.54
CA ARG A 15 7.60 15.38 7.76
C ARG A 15 8.80 14.47 8.02
N LEU A 16 9.52 14.07 6.98
CA LEU A 16 10.71 13.24 7.12
C LEU A 16 11.87 14.01 7.72
N LYS A 17 12.03 15.28 7.32
CA LYS A 17 13.05 16.13 7.92
C LYS A 17 12.87 16.26 9.43
N ARG A 18 11.61 16.24 9.87
CA ARG A 18 11.27 16.19 11.29
C ARG A 18 11.59 14.81 11.89
N LEU A 19 11.31 13.70 11.20
CA LEU A 19 11.62 12.36 11.69
C LEU A 19 13.14 12.07 11.72
N GLU A 20 13.95 12.68 10.86
CA GLU A 20 15.42 12.61 10.93
C GLU A 20 15.96 13.04 12.30
N LYS A 21 15.28 13.98 12.97
CA LYS A 21 15.59 14.43 14.35
C LYS A 21 15.40 13.35 15.41
N THR A 22 14.72 12.25 15.08
CA THR A 22 14.64 11.07 15.96
C THR A 22 15.90 10.21 15.88
N ILE A 23 16.65 10.28 14.76
CA ILE A 23 17.91 9.54 14.59
C ILE A 23 19.01 10.16 15.48
N ASP A 24 19.07 11.48 15.55
CA ASP A 24 20.06 12.21 16.37
C ASP A 24 19.56 12.53 17.80
N SER A 25 18.42 11.95 18.20
CA SER A 25 17.78 12.14 19.52
C SER A 25 17.39 13.58 19.86
N THR A 26 17.34 14.50 18.90
CA THR A 26 16.86 15.87 19.13
C THR A 26 15.33 15.96 19.24
N LEU A 27 14.61 14.94 18.76
CA LEU A 27 13.16 14.78 18.90
C LEU A 27 12.77 13.31 19.04
N VAL A 28 12.05 12.93 20.11
CA VAL A 28 11.60 11.54 20.31
C VAL A 28 10.15 11.33 19.88
N GLU A 29 9.94 10.68 18.73
CA GLU A 29 8.61 10.26 18.25
C GLU A 29 8.30 8.82 18.71
N ARG A 30 7.72 8.69 19.92
CA ARG A 30 7.52 7.41 20.62
C ARG A 30 6.60 6.40 19.91
N TYR A 31 5.91 6.79 18.85
CA TYR A 31 5.06 5.89 18.07
C TYR A 31 5.86 5.07 17.04
N LEU A 32 7.08 5.50 16.70
CA LEU A 32 7.96 4.73 15.83
C LEU A 32 8.46 3.49 16.56
N LYS A 33 8.54 2.38 15.83
CA LYS A 33 9.02 1.09 16.33
C LYS A 33 10.45 0.85 15.85
N PRO A 34 11.26 0.00 16.52
CA PRO A 34 12.65 -0.28 16.11
C PRO A 34 12.78 -0.62 14.62
N GLY A 35 11.89 -1.44 14.07
CA GLY A 35 11.91 -1.79 12.65
C GLY A 35 11.48 -0.68 11.69
N SER A 36 11.18 0.53 12.16
CA SER A 36 10.86 1.72 11.34
C SER A 36 12.08 2.61 11.03
N PHE A 37 13.29 2.18 11.39
CA PHE A 37 14.53 2.94 11.23
C PHE A 37 15.48 2.44 10.13
N LYS A 38 15.05 1.51 9.26
CA LYS A 38 15.84 1.17 8.06
C LYS A 38 16.04 2.42 7.21
N LYS A 39 17.18 2.51 6.54
CA LYS A 39 17.59 3.55 5.60
C LYS A 39 17.39 3.13 4.15
N SER A 40 17.56 4.11 3.27
CA SER A 40 17.16 4.08 1.85
C SER A 40 17.74 2.96 1.04
N ASP A 41 18.99 2.69 1.35
CA ASP A 41 19.89 1.70 0.77
C ASP A 41 19.70 0.32 1.38
N GLU A 42 19.00 0.21 2.52
CA GLU A 42 18.65 -1.07 3.16
C GLU A 42 17.32 -1.64 2.64
N LEU A 43 16.57 -0.87 1.85
CA LEU A 43 15.32 -1.28 1.23
C LEU A 43 15.58 -1.83 -0.18
N ASN A 44 15.22 -3.09 -0.39
CA ASN A 44 15.49 -3.82 -1.63
C ASN A 44 14.22 -4.54 -2.14
N LEU A 45 14.29 -5.01 -3.39
CA LEU A 45 13.29 -5.89 -4.01
C LEU A 45 13.83 -7.33 -3.98
N TRP A 46 13.19 -8.23 -3.24
CA TRP A 46 13.78 -9.55 -2.94
C TRP A 46 13.67 -10.57 -4.07
N LEU A 47 12.75 -10.35 -5.02
CA LEU A 47 12.49 -11.24 -6.13
C LEU A 47 12.93 -10.64 -7.47
N CYS A 48 13.73 -9.57 -7.46
CA CYS A 48 14.11 -8.83 -8.66
C CYS A 48 14.84 -9.68 -9.71
N GLU A 49 15.61 -10.68 -9.25
CA GLU A 49 16.31 -11.65 -10.11
C GLU A 49 15.43 -12.86 -10.50
N ASP A 50 14.25 -13.02 -9.89
CA ASP A 50 13.36 -14.14 -10.16
C ASP A 50 12.49 -13.87 -11.40
N THR A 51 12.81 -14.54 -12.51
CA THR A 51 12.09 -14.42 -13.78
C THR A 51 10.88 -15.35 -13.89
N LYS A 52 10.54 -16.10 -12.85
CA LYS A 52 9.38 -17.00 -12.86
C LYS A 52 8.09 -16.21 -12.97
N SER A 53 7.10 -16.80 -13.63
CA SER A 53 5.76 -16.21 -13.68
C SER A 53 5.13 -16.23 -12.28
N VAL A 54 4.35 -15.20 -11.97
CA VAL A 54 3.64 -15.06 -10.70
C VAL A 54 2.79 -16.30 -10.36
N ASP A 55 2.08 -16.85 -11.35
CA ASP A 55 1.25 -18.05 -11.16
C ASP A 55 2.10 -19.30 -10.81
N SER A 56 3.35 -19.37 -11.25
CA SER A 56 4.26 -20.46 -10.89
C SER A 56 4.87 -20.31 -9.50
N LEU A 57 4.93 -19.08 -8.98
CA LEU A 57 5.36 -18.79 -7.60
C LEU A 57 4.21 -18.98 -6.59
N MET A 58 2.97 -18.70 -7.00
CA MET A 58 1.77 -18.83 -6.17
C MET A 58 1.19 -20.25 -6.18
N VAL A 59 2.04 -21.27 -6.03
CA VAL A 59 1.64 -22.68 -5.95
C VAL A 59 1.55 -23.13 -4.49
N VAL A 60 0.40 -23.67 -4.10
CA VAL A 60 0.12 -24.05 -2.70
C VAL A 60 1.11 -25.11 -2.22
N ASP A 61 1.86 -24.79 -1.17
CA ASP A 61 2.66 -25.74 -0.41
C ASP A 61 1.77 -26.42 0.65
N LYS A 62 1.67 -27.74 0.60
CA LYS A 62 0.71 -28.51 1.42
C LYS A 62 0.92 -28.35 2.92
N ASP A 63 2.18 -28.36 3.37
CA ASP A 63 2.50 -28.30 4.79
C ASP A 63 2.32 -26.88 5.32
N PHE A 64 2.77 -25.89 4.56
CA PHE A 64 2.56 -24.48 4.86
C PHE A 64 1.06 -24.13 4.89
N GLN A 65 0.31 -24.61 3.90
CA GLN A 65 -1.14 -24.44 3.80
C GLN A 65 -1.89 -25.02 5.00
N SER A 66 -1.50 -26.22 5.46
CA SER A 66 -2.09 -26.87 6.63
C SER A 66 -1.85 -26.05 7.90
N LYS A 67 -0.62 -25.54 8.10
CA LYS A 67 -0.28 -24.69 9.24
C LYS A 67 -1.05 -23.36 9.22
N MET A 68 -1.15 -22.71 8.06
CA MET A 68 -1.89 -21.45 7.92
C MET A 68 -3.40 -21.64 8.12
N ARG A 69 -4.00 -22.72 7.61
CA ARG A 69 -5.45 -22.97 7.78
C ARG A 69 -5.86 -23.18 9.24
N LYS A 70 -4.99 -23.74 10.07
CA LYS A 70 -5.26 -23.92 11.52
C LYS A 70 -5.47 -22.60 12.26
N LEU A 71 -4.98 -21.49 11.71
CA LEU A 71 -5.19 -20.15 12.29
C LEU A 71 -6.62 -19.62 12.07
N PHE A 72 -7.40 -20.25 11.17
CA PHE A 72 -8.75 -19.85 10.80
C PHE A 72 -9.75 -20.98 11.09
N PRO A 73 -10.07 -21.26 12.37
CA PRO A 73 -11.02 -22.32 12.73
C PRO A 73 -12.43 -22.06 12.18
N ASN A 74 -12.78 -20.79 11.96
CA ASN A 74 -13.91 -20.39 11.14
C ASN A 74 -13.41 -19.54 9.97
N SER A 75 -13.41 -20.11 8.77
CA SER A 75 -12.97 -19.44 7.55
C SER A 75 -14.02 -18.56 6.90
N SER A 76 -15.27 -18.61 7.38
CA SER A 76 -16.36 -17.84 6.77
C SER A 76 -16.11 -16.35 6.94
N GLY A 77 -16.10 -15.62 5.83
CA GLY A 77 -15.87 -14.18 5.80
C GLY A 77 -14.41 -13.75 5.87
N TYR A 78 -13.43 -14.66 5.86
CA TYR A 78 -12.02 -14.35 5.69
C TYR A 78 -11.54 -14.75 4.29
N GLY A 79 -10.64 -13.96 3.73
CA GLY A 79 -9.84 -14.30 2.56
C GLY A 79 -8.37 -14.00 2.85
N ILE A 80 -7.48 -14.94 2.58
CA ILE A 80 -6.05 -14.75 2.79
C ILE A 80 -5.21 -15.39 1.69
N ALA A 81 -4.13 -14.71 1.34
CA ALA A 81 -2.98 -15.24 0.62
C ALA A 81 -1.72 -14.91 1.44
N VAL A 82 -0.87 -15.92 1.68
CA VAL A 82 0.39 -15.79 2.42
C VAL A 82 1.50 -16.36 1.55
N MET A 83 2.61 -15.64 1.42
CA MET A 83 3.80 -16.12 0.75
C MET A 83 5.01 -15.88 1.64
N ASP A 84 5.69 -16.94 2.04
CA ASP A 84 6.98 -16.89 2.73
C ASP A 84 8.10 -16.95 1.69
N ILE A 85 8.91 -15.91 1.64
CA ILE A 85 10.05 -15.74 0.74
C ILE A 85 11.38 -15.74 1.51
N SER A 86 11.39 -16.21 2.75
CA SER A 86 12.62 -16.33 3.56
C SER A 86 13.68 -17.19 2.86
N ASN A 87 13.25 -18.18 2.07
CA ASN A 87 14.10 -18.91 1.14
C ASN A 87 13.67 -18.62 -0.31
N LEU A 88 14.41 -17.75 -0.99
CA LEU A 88 14.10 -17.30 -2.36
C LEU A 88 14.09 -18.44 -3.38
N ASN A 89 14.84 -19.53 -3.14
CA ASN A 89 14.87 -20.69 -4.03
C ASN A 89 13.66 -21.61 -3.85
N ASN A 90 12.97 -21.52 -2.70
CA ASN A 90 11.82 -22.36 -2.38
C ASN A 90 10.73 -21.57 -1.62
N PRO A 91 10.13 -20.55 -2.25
CA PRO A 91 9.04 -19.80 -1.63
C PRO A 91 7.87 -20.71 -1.25
N LYS A 92 7.22 -20.42 -0.13
CA LYS A 92 6.07 -21.19 0.37
C LYS A 92 4.81 -20.36 0.27
N TYR A 93 3.79 -20.88 -0.41
CA TYR A 93 2.54 -20.18 -0.61
C TYR A 93 1.36 -20.93 0.01
N ALA A 94 0.45 -20.19 0.66
CA ALA A 94 -0.77 -20.70 1.26
C ALA A 94 -1.93 -19.74 1.03
N GLN A 95 -3.14 -20.30 0.95
CA GLN A 95 -4.33 -19.53 0.62
C GLN A 95 -5.61 -20.01 1.32
N LEU A 96 -6.59 -19.12 1.41
CA LEU A 96 -7.95 -19.41 1.87
C LEU A 96 -8.90 -18.40 1.24
N ASN A 97 -9.94 -18.88 0.55
CA ASN A 97 -10.95 -18.03 -0.10
C ASN A 97 -10.30 -16.92 -0.96
N GLU A 98 -9.24 -17.26 -1.67
CA GLU A 98 -8.34 -16.30 -2.32
C GLU A 98 -8.98 -15.58 -3.52
N ASN A 99 -10.03 -16.15 -4.08
CA ASN A 99 -10.83 -15.57 -5.16
C ASN A 99 -12.08 -14.86 -4.64
N SER A 100 -12.32 -14.84 -3.33
CA SER A 100 -13.44 -14.10 -2.76
C SER A 100 -13.21 -12.60 -2.94
N GLY A 101 -14.20 -11.93 -3.51
CA GLY A 101 -14.19 -10.49 -3.71
C GLY A 101 -14.62 -9.73 -2.47
N PHE A 102 -13.83 -8.73 -2.09
CA PHE A 102 -14.11 -7.80 -1.01
C PHE A 102 -14.04 -6.36 -1.54
N GLN A 103 -14.70 -5.43 -0.85
CA GLN A 103 -14.48 -4.01 -1.10
C GLN A 103 -13.07 -3.64 -0.59
N PRO A 104 -12.10 -3.24 -1.45
CA PRO A 104 -10.71 -3.05 -1.04
C PRO A 104 -10.51 -1.89 -0.06
N GLY A 105 -11.42 -0.91 -0.05
CA GLY A 105 -11.24 0.32 0.72
C GLY A 105 -9.89 0.98 0.40
N SER A 106 -9.20 1.51 1.42
CA SER A 106 -7.93 2.22 1.20
C SER A 106 -6.74 1.36 0.76
N VAL A 107 -6.85 0.02 0.72
CA VAL A 107 -5.83 -0.80 0.02
C VAL A 107 -5.84 -0.45 -1.48
N GLY A 108 -7.01 -0.08 -2.03
CA GLY A 108 -7.15 0.36 -3.41
C GLY A 108 -6.29 1.55 -3.81
N LYS A 109 -5.84 2.39 -2.86
CA LYS A 109 -4.95 3.55 -3.15
C LYS A 109 -3.62 3.13 -3.77
N ILE A 110 -3.22 1.87 -3.62
CA ILE A 110 -2.03 1.35 -4.29
C ILE A 110 -2.23 1.26 -5.80
N ALA A 111 -3.45 0.98 -6.28
CA ALA A 111 -3.75 1.06 -7.71
C ALA A 111 -3.60 2.50 -8.23
N VAL A 112 -4.00 3.49 -7.43
CA VAL A 112 -3.78 4.91 -7.76
C VAL A 112 -2.29 5.25 -7.82
N ALA A 113 -1.50 4.82 -6.83
CA ALA A 113 -0.04 5.00 -6.87
C ALA A 113 0.58 4.34 -8.11
N THR A 114 0.14 3.12 -8.43
CA THR A 114 0.61 2.36 -9.59
C THR A 114 0.29 3.09 -10.90
N ALA A 115 -0.93 3.58 -11.07
CA ALA A 115 -1.29 4.36 -12.25
C ALA A 115 -0.49 5.67 -12.34
N PHE A 116 -0.31 6.36 -11.22
CA PHE A 116 0.50 7.58 -11.18
C PHE A 116 1.96 7.33 -11.58
N PHE A 117 2.61 6.29 -11.04
CA PHE A 117 3.97 5.95 -11.44
C PHE A 117 4.06 5.39 -12.87
N ASN A 118 3.01 4.74 -13.37
CA ASN A 118 2.93 4.32 -14.77
C ASN A 118 2.95 5.55 -15.71
N GLU A 119 2.15 6.58 -15.40
CA GLU A 119 2.17 7.81 -16.20
C GLU A 119 3.49 8.58 -16.07
N LEU A 120 4.12 8.59 -14.90
CA LEU A 120 5.48 9.13 -14.75
C LEU A 120 6.50 8.40 -15.64
N ARG A 121 6.40 7.06 -15.73
CA ARG A 121 7.23 6.28 -16.65
C ARG A 121 6.92 6.62 -18.10
N ASN A 122 5.65 6.76 -18.48
CA ASN A 122 5.27 7.13 -19.85
C ASN A 122 5.86 8.49 -20.26
N LEU A 123 5.84 9.48 -19.36
CA LEU A 123 6.43 10.80 -19.60
C LEU A 123 7.95 10.77 -19.65
N CYS A 124 8.59 9.94 -18.82
CA CYS A 124 10.05 9.90 -18.64
C CYS A 124 10.56 8.45 -18.64
N PRO A 125 10.55 7.73 -19.78
CA PRO A 125 10.76 6.29 -19.81
C PRO A 125 12.14 5.86 -19.30
N GLU A 126 13.18 6.63 -19.56
CA GLU A 126 14.57 6.20 -19.31
C GLU A 126 15.26 6.89 -18.13
N ASP A 127 14.70 7.98 -17.58
CA ASP A 127 15.40 8.82 -16.59
C ASP A 127 14.62 8.96 -15.27
N TRP A 128 14.99 8.11 -14.30
CA TRP A 128 14.49 8.20 -12.93
C TRP A 128 14.76 9.56 -12.28
N SER A 129 15.89 10.20 -12.58
CA SER A 129 16.23 11.50 -12.00
C SER A 129 15.26 12.59 -12.45
N VAL A 130 14.75 12.53 -13.69
CA VAL A 130 13.70 13.44 -14.18
C VAL A 130 12.40 13.17 -13.42
N ARG A 131 11.99 11.90 -13.30
CA ARG A 131 10.78 11.51 -12.55
C ARG A 131 10.85 12.02 -11.10
N GLN A 132 11.98 11.80 -10.44
CA GLN A 132 12.22 12.24 -9.06
C GLN A 132 12.23 13.76 -8.93
N ARG A 133 12.84 14.50 -9.87
CA ARG A 133 12.78 15.97 -9.87
C ARG A 133 11.35 16.47 -10.05
N LEU A 134 10.57 15.87 -10.95
CA LEU A 134 9.16 16.23 -11.15
C LEU A 134 8.36 15.97 -9.86
N LEU A 135 8.53 14.79 -9.27
CA LEU A 135 7.89 14.38 -8.01
C LEU A 135 8.17 15.35 -6.85
N LYS A 136 9.44 15.78 -6.72
CA LYS A 136 9.90 16.68 -5.64
C LYS A 136 9.48 18.13 -5.87
N ASN A 137 9.58 18.62 -7.11
CA ASN A 137 9.54 20.05 -7.39
C ASN A 137 8.19 20.54 -7.90
N LYS A 138 7.38 19.70 -8.56
CA LYS A 138 6.05 20.12 -9.02
C LYS A 138 5.11 20.19 -7.81
N VAL A 139 4.67 21.40 -7.50
CA VAL A 139 3.72 21.68 -6.42
C VAL A 139 2.35 21.88 -7.04
N VAL A 140 1.34 21.17 -6.51
CA VAL A 140 -0.03 21.22 -7.04
C VAL A 140 -1.02 21.52 -5.93
N LYS A 141 -2.10 22.24 -6.27
CA LYS A 141 -3.12 22.64 -5.30
C LYS A 141 -4.11 21.52 -5.04
N SER A 142 -4.68 21.47 -3.84
CA SER A 142 -5.81 20.61 -3.52
C SER A 142 -7.03 20.96 -4.38
N GLY A 143 -7.45 22.21 -4.35
CA GLY A 143 -8.65 22.68 -5.03
C GLY A 143 -9.88 21.86 -4.65
N ASN A 144 -10.83 21.74 -5.59
CA ASN A 144 -12.07 21.00 -5.42
C ASN A 144 -11.89 19.48 -5.27
N TRP A 145 -10.74 18.95 -5.67
CA TRP A 145 -10.45 17.52 -5.66
C TRP A 145 -10.19 16.97 -4.26
N GLY A 146 -9.64 17.79 -3.36
CA GLY A 146 -9.33 17.37 -1.98
C GLY A 146 -10.57 17.09 -1.13
N GLY A 147 -11.73 17.72 -1.42
CA GLY A 147 -13.03 17.46 -0.78
C GLY A 147 -13.14 17.80 0.72
N LEU A 148 -14.14 18.59 1.10
CA LEU A 148 -14.33 19.27 2.40
C LEU A 148 -14.49 18.38 3.65
N TYR A 149 -14.57 17.05 3.51
CA TYR A 149 -14.75 16.14 4.64
C TYR A 149 -13.94 14.84 4.45
N ASP A 150 -12.82 14.76 5.15
CA ASP A 150 -12.04 13.53 5.33
C ASP A 150 -11.91 13.25 6.83
N HIS A 151 -12.01 11.98 7.21
CA HIS A 151 -11.77 11.57 8.61
C HIS A 151 -10.27 11.41 8.91
N HIS A 152 -9.42 11.34 7.87
CA HIS A 152 -7.98 11.21 8.01
C HIS A 152 -7.30 12.57 7.94
N THR A 153 -6.44 12.85 8.91
CA THR A 153 -5.62 14.05 8.94
C THR A 153 -4.28 13.82 8.26
N ILE A 154 -3.75 14.86 7.64
CA ILE A 154 -2.40 14.93 7.07
C ILE A 154 -1.44 15.63 8.05
N PRO A 155 -0.16 15.19 8.09
CA PRO A 155 0.88 15.88 8.84
C PRO A 155 1.39 17.07 8.03
N VAL A 156 1.16 18.28 8.53
CA VAL A 156 1.66 19.53 7.94
C VAL A 156 2.81 20.04 8.80
N VAL A 157 4.03 20.02 8.24
CA VAL A 157 5.24 20.43 8.94
C VAL A 157 5.73 21.78 8.43
N ASN A 158 5.91 22.72 9.35
CA ASN A 158 6.65 23.95 9.13
C ASN A 158 8.10 23.72 9.57
N LEU A 159 9.05 23.81 8.63
CA LEU A 159 10.47 23.57 8.89
C LEU A 159 11.17 24.74 9.62
N GLU A 160 10.64 25.96 9.53
CA GLU A 160 11.25 27.15 10.13
C GLU A 160 11.13 27.15 11.65
N ASN A 161 9.97 26.71 12.16
CA ASN A 161 9.69 26.66 13.60
C ASN A 161 9.47 25.23 14.13
N ASP A 162 9.76 24.23 13.30
CA ASP A 162 9.63 22.80 13.62
C ASP A 162 8.24 22.38 14.14
N LYS A 163 7.18 23.06 13.68
CA LYS A 163 5.82 22.79 14.13
C LYS A 163 5.15 21.75 13.23
N LEU A 164 4.67 20.66 13.83
CA LEU A 164 3.78 19.68 13.21
C LEU A 164 2.33 19.95 13.59
N VAL A 165 1.45 20.07 12.60
CA VAL A 165 -0.01 20.13 12.78
C VAL A 165 -0.64 18.96 12.03
N LYS A 166 -1.53 18.22 12.71
CA LYS A 166 -2.38 17.21 12.06
C LYS A 166 -3.76 17.81 11.81
N ARG A 167 -4.13 17.98 10.54
CA ARG A 167 -5.44 18.50 10.11
C ARG A 167 -5.92 17.84 8.82
N THR A 168 -7.18 18.00 8.47
CA THR A 168 -7.67 17.57 7.16
C THR A 168 -7.09 18.44 6.04
N VAL A 169 -7.09 17.90 4.83
CA VAL A 169 -6.79 18.66 3.61
C VAL A 169 -7.78 19.82 3.48
N VAL A 170 -7.29 20.99 3.06
CA VAL A 170 -8.11 22.17 2.77
C VAL A 170 -7.89 22.65 1.35
N PHE A 171 -8.84 23.42 0.82
CA PHE A 171 -8.86 23.86 -0.57
C PHE A 171 -7.54 24.51 -1.05
N ASN A 172 -6.95 25.37 -0.22
CA ASN A 172 -5.73 26.13 -0.54
C ASN A 172 -4.42 25.36 -0.29
N ASP A 173 -4.48 24.09 0.12
CA ASP A 173 -3.27 23.30 0.32
C ASP A 173 -2.47 23.16 -0.96
N GLN A 174 -1.15 23.29 -0.82
CA GLN A 174 -0.20 23.11 -1.90
C GLN A 174 0.95 22.26 -1.37
N PHE A 175 1.17 21.14 -2.04
CA PHE A 175 2.22 20.21 -1.71
C PHE A 175 2.87 19.69 -2.99
N SER A 176 4.11 19.22 -2.87
CA SER A 176 4.77 18.47 -3.93
C SER A 176 4.00 17.18 -4.25
N LEU A 177 4.21 16.62 -5.45
CA LEU A 177 3.63 15.32 -5.81
C LEU A 177 4.05 14.23 -4.82
N TYR A 178 5.29 14.25 -4.33
CA TYR A 178 5.76 13.34 -3.28
C TYR A 178 4.99 13.49 -1.97
N GLU A 179 4.74 14.71 -1.51
CA GLU A 179 3.95 14.95 -0.30
C GLU A 179 2.49 14.49 -0.49
N TRP A 180 1.89 14.64 -1.68
CA TRP A 180 0.56 14.10 -1.95
C TRP A 180 0.52 12.56 -1.97
N LEU A 181 1.50 11.91 -2.61
CA LEU A 181 1.67 10.44 -2.56
C LEU A 181 1.84 9.95 -1.12
N ASP A 182 2.67 10.65 -0.33
CA ASP A 182 2.90 10.37 1.07
C ASP A 182 1.60 10.50 1.88
N HIS A 183 0.88 11.60 1.76
CA HIS A 183 -0.40 11.81 2.44
C HIS A 183 -1.43 10.74 2.05
N MET A 184 -1.45 10.33 0.78
CA MET A 184 -2.33 9.26 0.30
C MET A 184 -2.00 7.90 0.94
N LEU A 185 -0.72 7.51 0.97
CA LEU A 185 -0.31 6.16 1.38
C LEU A 185 -0.11 6.05 2.90
N SER A 186 0.61 7.01 3.49
CA SER A 186 1.11 7.00 4.87
C SER A 186 0.01 7.19 5.92
N VAL A 187 -0.83 8.22 5.76
CA VAL A 187 -1.99 8.49 6.65
C VAL A 187 -3.31 8.05 6.05
N SER A 188 -3.27 7.47 4.84
CA SER A 188 -4.46 7.00 4.15
C SER A 188 -5.47 8.11 3.83
N ASN A 189 -5.02 9.35 3.58
CA ASN A 189 -5.91 10.46 3.28
C ASN A 189 -6.63 10.23 1.93
N ASN A 190 -7.95 10.37 1.93
CA ASN A 190 -8.80 10.18 0.75
C ASN A 190 -8.70 11.37 -0.20
N GLY A 191 -8.65 12.60 0.32
CA GLY A 191 -8.48 13.82 -0.50
C GLY A 191 -7.16 13.81 -1.29
N ALA A 192 -6.08 13.43 -0.62
CA ALA A 192 -4.77 13.23 -1.25
C ALA A 192 -4.82 12.15 -2.34
N ALA A 193 -5.57 11.06 -2.13
CA ALA A 193 -5.76 10.04 -3.16
C ALA A 193 -6.46 10.58 -4.41
N SER A 194 -7.46 11.43 -4.21
CA SER A 194 -8.17 12.10 -5.31
C SER A 194 -7.25 13.05 -6.08
N ILE A 195 -6.35 13.75 -5.39
CA ILE A 195 -5.36 14.63 -6.02
C ILE A 195 -4.32 13.82 -6.79
N VAL A 196 -3.78 12.73 -6.23
CA VAL A 196 -2.81 11.87 -6.95
C VAL A 196 -3.45 11.27 -8.20
N TRP A 197 -4.70 10.81 -8.12
CA TRP A 197 -5.40 10.29 -9.30
C TRP A 197 -5.69 11.40 -10.34
N ARG A 198 -6.06 12.61 -9.90
CA ARG A 198 -6.15 13.78 -10.80
C ARG A 198 -4.84 14.03 -11.53
N GLU A 199 -3.71 14.03 -10.83
CA GLU A 199 -2.41 14.29 -11.45
C GLU A 199 -2.04 13.18 -12.44
N ALA A 200 -2.33 11.91 -12.15
CA ALA A 200 -2.15 10.83 -13.13
C ALA A 200 -3.00 11.06 -14.40
N LEU A 201 -4.25 11.50 -14.23
CA LEU A 201 -5.14 11.86 -15.34
C LEU A 201 -4.60 13.03 -16.16
N LEU A 202 -4.07 14.07 -15.52
CA LEU A 202 -3.45 15.20 -16.20
C LEU A 202 -2.18 14.79 -16.96
N MET A 203 -1.33 13.94 -16.38
CA MET A 203 -0.15 13.40 -17.08
C MET A 203 -0.57 12.65 -18.35
N HIS A 204 -1.61 11.82 -18.25
CA HIS A 204 -2.12 11.04 -19.37
C HIS A 204 -2.71 11.90 -20.49
N VAL A 205 -3.52 12.90 -20.12
CA VAL A 205 -4.20 13.77 -21.09
C VAL A 205 -3.25 14.74 -21.77
N PHE A 206 -2.34 15.35 -21.01
CA PHE A 206 -1.48 16.43 -21.50
C PHE A 206 -0.13 15.94 -22.01
N GLY A 207 0.30 14.72 -21.69
CA GLY A 207 1.61 14.21 -22.06
C GLY A 207 2.71 15.19 -21.62
N ASP A 208 3.63 15.51 -22.54
CA ASP A 208 4.72 16.46 -22.28
C ASP A 208 4.25 17.87 -21.88
N ALA A 209 3.04 18.29 -22.27
CA ALA A 209 2.52 19.59 -21.82
C ALA A 209 2.28 19.63 -20.30
N TYR A 210 2.18 18.47 -19.62
CA TYR A 210 2.04 18.38 -18.18
C TYR A 210 3.20 19.05 -17.41
N PHE A 211 4.43 19.07 -17.95
CA PHE A 211 5.58 19.70 -17.30
C PHE A 211 5.33 21.21 -17.06
N GLY A 212 4.72 21.89 -18.04
CA GLY A 212 4.39 23.32 -17.97
C GLY A 212 2.97 23.62 -17.49
N LEU A 213 2.12 22.60 -17.32
CA LEU A 213 0.70 22.77 -17.01
C LEU A 213 0.48 23.57 -15.72
N THR A 214 -0.25 24.67 -15.87
CA THR A 214 -0.69 25.56 -14.79
C THR A 214 -1.97 25.06 -14.13
N GLN A 215 -2.29 25.59 -12.95
CA GLN A 215 -3.54 25.25 -12.27
C GLN A 215 -4.75 25.73 -13.07
N GLU A 216 -4.66 26.91 -13.68
CA GLU A 216 -5.72 27.53 -14.47
C GLU A 216 -6.06 26.71 -15.71
N GLU A 217 -5.05 26.18 -16.41
CA GLU A 217 -5.23 25.28 -17.56
C GLU A 217 -5.84 23.93 -17.14
N ALA A 218 -5.39 23.36 -16.02
CA ALA A 218 -5.95 22.12 -15.48
C ALA A 218 -7.43 22.29 -15.09
N ASP A 219 -7.76 23.38 -14.40
CA ASP A 219 -9.15 23.69 -14.00
C ASP A 219 -10.03 23.96 -15.23
N ALA A 220 -9.51 24.68 -16.22
CA ALA A 220 -10.21 24.92 -17.48
C ALA A 220 -10.51 23.61 -18.22
N TYR A 221 -9.56 22.67 -18.25
CA TYR A 221 -9.80 21.35 -18.84
C TYR A 221 -10.94 20.62 -18.14
N PHE A 222 -10.90 20.51 -16.81
CA PHE A 222 -11.92 19.77 -16.06
C PHE A 222 -13.31 20.40 -16.11
N ASN A 223 -13.40 21.73 -16.22
CA ASN A 223 -14.69 22.43 -16.33
C ASN A 223 -15.34 22.28 -17.71
N ASN A 224 -14.56 21.97 -18.75
CA ASN A 224 -15.04 21.88 -20.13
C ASN A 224 -15.09 20.45 -20.69
N ALA A 225 -14.37 19.50 -20.06
CA ALA A 225 -14.35 18.11 -20.48
C ALA A 225 -15.74 17.45 -20.33
N ASP A 226 -16.08 16.55 -21.27
CA ASP A 226 -17.26 15.71 -21.10
C ASP A 226 -17.08 14.78 -19.90
N LYS A 227 -18.03 14.83 -18.97
CA LYS A 227 -17.96 14.07 -17.72
C LYS A 227 -17.95 12.55 -17.97
N SER A 228 -18.68 12.07 -18.97
CA SER A 228 -18.75 10.63 -19.26
C SER A 228 -17.42 10.15 -19.86
N GLU A 229 -16.87 10.90 -20.81
CA GLU A 229 -15.56 10.62 -21.39
C GLU A 229 -14.46 10.66 -20.33
N LEU A 230 -14.44 11.69 -19.48
CA LEU A 230 -13.46 11.82 -18.42
C LEU A 230 -13.56 10.68 -17.40
N THR A 231 -14.79 10.19 -17.14
CA THR A 231 -15.00 9.02 -16.29
C THR A 231 -14.38 7.77 -16.89
N ASP A 232 -14.58 7.55 -18.19
CA ASP A 232 -14.04 6.39 -18.87
C ASP A 232 -12.51 6.42 -18.91
N ILE A 233 -11.92 7.59 -19.17
CA ILE A 233 -10.46 7.78 -19.12
C ILE A 233 -9.94 7.50 -17.70
N ALA A 234 -10.52 8.14 -16.67
CA ALA A 234 -10.03 8.02 -15.30
C ALA A 234 -10.12 6.59 -14.77
N ILE A 235 -11.23 5.88 -15.02
CA ILE A 235 -11.44 4.50 -14.58
C ILE A 235 -10.55 3.52 -15.37
N ASN A 236 -10.35 3.74 -16.67
CA ASN A 236 -9.43 2.91 -17.44
C ASN A 236 -7.99 3.11 -16.95
N LEU A 237 -7.56 4.36 -16.83
CA LEU A 237 -6.21 4.77 -16.41
C LEU A 237 -5.80 4.12 -15.09
N VAL A 238 -6.68 4.10 -14.09
CA VAL A 238 -6.32 3.54 -12.77
C VAL A 238 -6.20 2.01 -12.78
N ASN A 239 -6.88 1.34 -13.70
CA ASN A 239 -7.02 -0.12 -13.72
C ASN A 239 -6.17 -0.80 -14.79
N GLN A 240 -5.77 -0.09 -15.86
CA GLN A 240 -5.01 -0.65 -16.97
C GLN A 240 -3.62 -1.15 -16.56
N PRO A 241 -2.84 -0.44 -15.72
CA PRO A 241 -1.56 -0.96 -15.23
C PRO A 241 -1.71 -2.31 -14.51
N LEU A 242 -2.80 -2.52 -13.77
CA LEU A 242 -3.10 -3.82 -13.16
C LEU A 242 -3.37 -4.91 -14.22
N ARG A 243 -4.04 -4.57 -15.34
CA ARG A 243 -4.26 -5.52 -16.45
C ARG A 243 -2.95 -5.92 -17.11
N ASN A 244 -2.06 -4.95 -17.31
CA ASN A 244 -0.77 -5.16 -17.99
C ASN A 244 0.09 -6.21 -17.25
N ILE A 245 -0.08 -6.31 -15.93
CA ILE A 245 0.63 -7.26 -15.06
C ILE A 245 -0.20 -8.53 -14.74
N GLY A 246 -1.22 -8.84 -15.54
CA GLY A 246 -1.97 -10.10 -15.44
C GLY A 246 -2.91 -10.23 -14.24
N ILE A 247 -3.21 -9.11 -13.55
CA ILE A 247 -4.32 -9.05 -12.61
C ILE A 247 -5.58 -8.83 -13.44
N THR A 248 -6.65 -9.58 -13.20
CA THR A 248 -7.91 -9.54 -13.99
C THR A 248 -8.99 -8.69 -13.33
N HIS A 249 -9.99 -8.27 -14.11
CA HIS A 249 -11.02 -7.29 -13.69
C HIS A 249 -11.73 -7.69 -12.38
N ASP A 250 -11.93 -8.98 -12.17
CA ASP A 250 -12.60 -9.53 -10.99
C ASP A 250 -11.64 -9.85 -9.84
N GLU A 251 -10.33 -9.83 -10.08
CA GLU A 251 -9.30 -9.97 -9.04
C GLU A 251 -9.06 -8.64 -8.31
N TRP A 252 -9.01 -7.52 -9.01
CA TRP A 252 -8.86 -6.20 -8.38
C TRP A 252 -9.29 -5.10 -9.35
N ARG A 253 -10.15 -4.17 -8.94
CA ARG A 253 -10.41 -2.92 -9.67
C ARG A 253 -10.87 -1.80 -8.75
N LEU A 254 -10.72 -0.56 -9.21
CA LEU A 254 -11.36 0.63 -8.65
C LEU A 254 -12.43 1.17 -9.59
N GLY A 255 -13.60 1.50 -9.04
CA GLY A 255 -14.72 2.05 -9.81
C GLY A 255 -15.11 3.47 -9.46
N SER A 256 -14.46 4.10 -8.48
CA SER A 256 -14.75 5.48 -8.07
C SER A 256 -13.57 6.07 -7.29
N PHE A 257 -13.54 7.39 -7.18
CA PHE A 257 -12.66 8.12 -6.27
C PHE A 257 -12.97 7.82 -4.79
N PHE A 258 -12.06 8.24 -3.90
CA PHE A 258 -12.15 7.99 -2.46
C PHE A 258 -12.88 9.11 -1.68
N THR A 259 -13.21 10.21 -2.36
CA THR A 259 -13.98 11.35 -1.84
C THR A 259 -15.02 11.76 -2.87
N ASN A 260 -15.99 12.56 -2.46
CA ASN A 260 -17.05 13.06 -3.34
C ASN A 260 -16.65 14.37 -4.05
N GLY A 261 -15.52 14.99 -3.71
CA GLY A 261 -15.05 16.22 -4.35
C GLY A 261 -14.89 16.08 -5.88
N PRO A 262 -14.25 15.00 -6.36
CA PRO A 262 -14.14 14.67 -7.77
C PRO A 262 -15.47 14.41 -8.48
N ASP A 263 -16.56 14.09 -7.78
CA ASP A 263 -17.84 13.65 -8.38
C ASP A 263 -18.46 14.69 -9.32
N GLN A 264 -18.06 15.95 -9.21
CA GLN A 264 -18.47 17.00 -10.16
C GLN A 264 -17.82 16.83 -11.54
N TYR A 265 -16.59 16.32 -11.60
CA TYR A 265 -15.79 16.14 -12.81
C TYR A 265 -15.82 14.71 -13.34
N VAL A 266 -15.78 13.71 -12.44
CA VAL A 266 -15.65 12.29 -12.77
C VAL A 266 -16.70 11.48 -12.02
N GLY A 267 -17.44 10.64 -12.74
CA GLY A 267 -18.40 9.71 -12.17
C GLY A 267 -17.78 8.41 -11.66
N SER A 268 -18.64 7.41 -11.42
CA SER A 268 -18.23 6.06 -11.02
C SER A 268 -18.66 5.03 -12.06
N LYS A 269 -17.86 3.96 -12.24
CA LYS A 269 -18.10 2.90 -13.22
C LYS A 269 -17.52 1.56 -12.75
N GLY A 270 -18.26 0.46 -12.92
CA GLY A 270 -17.78 -0.91 -12.66
C GLY A 270 -17.64 -1.34 -11.18
N GLY A 271 -17.71 -0.39 -10.23
CA GLY A 271 -17.55 -0.66 -8.79
C GLY A 271 -16.12 -1.07 -8.42
N SER A 272 -15.85 -1.21 -7.12
CA SER A 272 -14.52 -1.56 -6.61
C SER A 272 -14.52 -2.95 -5.98
N ILE A 273 -13.55 -3.78 -6.36
CA ILE A 273 -13.34 -5.12 -5.80
C ILE A 273 -11.85 -5.38 -5.58
N GLY A 274 -11.52 -6.26 -4.65
CA GLY A 274 -10.19 -6.84 -4.50
C GLY A 274 -10.30 -8.25 -3.93
N THR A 275 -9.47 -9.16 -4.42
CA THR A 275 -9.34 -10.52 -3.92
C THR A 275 -7.95 -10.71 -3.29
N PRO A 276 -7.78 -11.59 -2.30
CA PRO A 276 -6.46 -11.91 -1.77
C PRO A 276 -5.46 -12.34 -2.85
N LYS A 277 -5.92 -13.11 -3.85
CA LYS A 277 -5.09 -13.54 -4.99
C LYS A 277 -4.62 -12.36 -5.83
N GLY A 278 -5.51 -11.45 -6.22
CA GLY A 278 -5.17 -10.28 -7.04
C GLY A 278 -4.17 -9.36 -6.34
N LEU A 279 -4.36 -9.15 -5.03
CA LEU A 279 -3.43 -8.37 -4.22
C LEU A 279 -2.08 -9.06 -4.04
N MET A 280 -2.05 -10.39 -3.86
CA MET A 280 -0.80 -11.14 -3.77
C MET A 280 -0.03 -11.12 -5.10
N LYS A 281 -0.71 -11.24 -6.25
CA LYS A 281 -0.08 -11.09 -7.57
C LYS A 281 0.63 -9.74 -7.71
N PHE A 282 0.01 -8.68 -7.20
CA PHE A 282 0.63 -7.36 -7.17
C PHE A 282 1.87 -7.33 -6.27
N MET A 283 1.76 -7.88 -5.05
CA MET A 283 2.88 -7.91 -4.10
C MET A 283 4.09 -8.68 -4.62
N VAL A 284 3.87 -9.85 -5.24
CA VAL A 284 4.93 -10.64 -5.88
C VAL A 284 5.61 -9.83 -6.98
N GLN A 285 4.84 -9.20 -7.86
CA GLN A 285 5.42 -8.39 -8.95
C GLN A 285 6.09 -7.11 -8.45
N LEU A 286 5.64 -6.56 -7.32
CA LEU A 286 6.32 -5.43 -6.68
C LEU A 286 7.72 -5.87 -6.24
N GLU A 287 7.83 -7.02 -5.57
CA GLU A 287 9.13 -7.61 -5.18
C GLU A 287 9.98 -8.08 -6.37
N GLN A 288 9.38 -8.37 -7.53
CA GLN A 288 10.09 -8.65 -8.78
C GLN A 288 10.54 -7.38 -9.52
N GLY A 289 10.10 -6.20 -9.10
CA GLY A 289 10.36 -4.96 -9.85
C GLY A 289 9.55 -4.83 -11.14
N CYS A 290 8.48 -5.62 -11.31
CA CYS A 290 7.74 -5.75 -12.56
C CYS A 290 6.37 -5.05 -12.57
N VAL A 291 6.00 -4.31 -11.51
CA VAL A 291 4.71 -3.59 -11.50
C VAL A 291 4.67 -2.53 -12.61
N ILE A 292 5.77 -1.80 -12.81
CA ILE A 292 5.95 -0.77 -13.84
C ILE A 292 7.35 -0.91 -14.44
N ASP A 293 8.36 -0.66 -13.61
CA ASP A 293 9.79 -0.93 -13.79
C ASP A 293 10.42 -1.04 -12.39
N GLU A 294 11.69 -1.46 -12.33
CA GLU A 294 12.38 -1.75 -11.07
C GLU A 294 12.40 -0.53 -10.14
N VAL A 295 12.81 0.63 -10.65
CA VAL A 295 12.95 1.86 -9.86
C VAL A 295 11.61 2.37 -9.34
N SER A 296 10.54 2.29 -10.13
CA SER A 296 9.19 2.72 -9.69
C SER A 296 8.60 1.72 -8.69
N SER A 297 8.85 0.42 -8.88
CA SER A 297 8.41 -0.62 -7.94
C SER A 297 9.10 -0.45 -6.58
N LEU A 298 10.41 -0.19 -6.58
CA LEU A 298 11.16 0.10 -5.36
C LEU A 298 10.64 1.37 -4.68
N GLU A 299 10.33 2.43 -5.43
CA GLU A 299 9.79 3.66 -4.85
C GLU A 299 8.39 3.45 -4.23
N ILE A 300 7.51 2.68 -4.89
CA ILE A 300 6.21 2.31 -4.30
C ILE A 300 6.43 1.52 -3.00
N LYS A 301 7.37 0.56 -2.97
CA LYS A 301 7.72 -0.18 -1.76
C LYS A 301 8.21 0.76 -0.65
N LYS A 302 9.09 1.72 -0.95
CA LYS A 302 9.57 2.74 0.01
C LYS A 302 8.44 3.59 0.59
N LEU A 303 7.47 4.00 -0.23
CA LEU A 303 6.29 4.75 0.23
C LEU A 303 5.38 3.92 1.15
N LEU A 304 5.35 2.59 0.98
CA LEU A 304 4.61 1.68 1.85
C LEU A 304 5.33 1.38 3.18
N TYR A 305 6.64 1.60 3.27
CA TYR A 305 7.43 1.42 4.47
C TYR A 305 7.17 2.53 5.51
N MET A 306 7.36 3.78 5.09
CA MET A 306 7.29 4.94 6.00
C MET A 306 5.86 5.44 6.17
N THR A 307 5.02 4.69 6.88
CA THR A 307 3.67 5.15 7.28
C THR A 307 3.72 6.00 8.56
N ASP A 308 2.73 6.90 8.77
CA ASP A 308 2.66 7.80 9.94
C ASP A 308 2.50 7.04 11.26
N ARG A 309 1.91 5.83 11.22
CA ARG A 309 1.84 4.92 12.36
C ARG A 309 1.47 3.52 11.90
N ARG A 310 1.99 2.53 12.61
CA ARG A 310 1.54 1.14 12.47
C ARG A 310 0.11 0.98 12.99
N ILE A 311 -0.75 0.32 12.22
CA ILE A 311 -2.16 0.09 12.56
C ILE A 311 -2.60 -1.32 12.15
N ARG A 312 -3.60 -1.85 12.86
CA ARG A 312 -4.29 -3.10 12.52
C ARG A 312 -3.29 -4.26 12.45
N TYR A 313 -3.10 -4.90 11.29
CA TYR A 313 -2.11 -5.97 11.13
C TYR A 313 -0.70 -5.52 11.57
N ALA A 314 -0.23 -4.37 11.07
CA ALA A 314 1.13 -3.87 11.36
C ALA A 314 1.31 -3.43 12.82
N TYR A 315 0.23 -3.28 13.59
CA TYR A 315 0.30 -2.91 15.01
C TYR A 315 0.64 -4.09 15.92
N SER A 316 0.75 -5.31 15.40
CA SER A 316 1.16 -6.46 16.20
C SER A 316 2.52 -6.23 16.86
N PRO A 317 2.65 -6.43 18.18
CA PRO A 317 3.93 -6.31 18.89
C PRO A 317 5.02 -7.27 18.37
N GLN A 318 4.64 -8.40 17.77
CA GLN A 318 5.60 -9.33 17.17
C GLN A 318 6.39 -8.71 16.01
N LEU A 319 5.83 -7.65 15.42
CA LEU A 319 6.43 -6.96 14.29
C LEU A 319 7.25 -5.75 14.71
N ASP A 320 7.31 -5.38 15.99
CA ASP A 320 7.95 -4.12 16.45
C ASP A 320 9.40 -3.97 15.94
N ASN A 321 10.15 -5.07 15.88
CA ASN A 321 11.53 -5.09 15.37
C ASN A 321 11.61 -5.32 13.85
N ALA A 322 10.55 -5.79 13.20
CA ALA A 322 10.55 -6.05 11.76
C ALA A 322 10.37 -4.74 10.98
N ALA A 323 11.00 -4.68 9.81
CA ALA A 323 10.63 -3.72 8.78
C ALA A 323 9.29 -4.14 8.16
N VAL A 324 8.38 -3.19 8.04
CA VAL A 324 7.00 -3.45 7.64
C VAL A 324 6.57 -2.49 6.54
N TYR A 325 6.16 -3.05 5.41
CA TYR A 325 5.70 -2.31 4.22
C TYR A 325 4.22 -2.63 4.05
N PHE A 326 3.32 -1.70 4.32
CA PHE A 326 1.92 -2.08 4.42
C PHE A 326 0.94 -1.00 3.99
N LYS A 327 -0.25 -1.48 3.59
CA LYS A 327 -1.43 -0.64 3.47
C LYS A 327 -2.61 -1.36 4.08
N SER A 328 -3.42 -0.59 4.81
CA SER A 328 -4.66 -1.09 5.38
C SER A 328 -5.87 -0.29 4.89
N GLY A 329 -7.01 -0.96 4.78
CA GLY A 329 -8.29 -0.41 4.34
C GLY A 329 -9.43 -0.95 5.21
N SER A 330 -10.43 -0.10 5.48
CA SER A 330 -11.61 -0.50 6.26
C SER A 330 -12.85 0.18 5.72
N LEU A 331 -13.96 -0.53 5.66
CA LEU A 331 -15.27 0.03 5.34
C LEU A 331 -16.34 -0.76 6.09
N TYR A 332 -17.11 -0.09 6.95
CA TYR A 332 -18.13 -0.73 7.77
C TYR A 332 -19.42 0.09 7.77
N SER A 333 -20.55 -0.56 7.97
CA SER A 333 -21.86 0.10 8.11
C SER A 333 -22.67 -0.54 9.21
N CYS A 334 -23.39 0.34 9.91
CA CYS A 334 -24.37 -0.04 10.91
C CYS A 334 -25.78 0.00 10.33
N ASP A 335 -26.55 -1.00 10.72
CA ASP A 335 -27.98 -1.11 10.54
C ASP A 335 -28.59 -1.18 11.93
N GLN A 336 -29.24 -0.09 12.33
CA GLN A 336 -29.83 0.07 13.67
C GLN A 336 -31.05 -0.84 13.87
N SER A 337 -31.62 -1.41 12.80
CA SER A 337 -32.76 -2.33 12.91
C SER A 337 -32.34 -3.73 13.41
N LYS A 338 -31.05 -4.08 13.33
CA LYS A 338 -30.54 -5.38 13.76
C LYS A 338 -30.19 -5.33 15.25
N SER A 339 -30.49 -6.41 15.97
CA SER A 339 -30.12 -6.58 17.39
C SER A 339 -28.63 -6.87 17.61
N THR A 340 -27.85 -7.08 16.54
CA THR A 340 -26.43 -7.40 16.64
C THR A 340 -25.57 -6.15 16.88
N PRO A 341 -24.48 -6.25 17.67
CA PRO A 341 -23.61 -5.11 17.97
C PRO A 341 -23.12 -4.39 16.72
N CYS A 342 -23.04 -3.06 16.77
CA CYS A 342 -22.38 -2.28 15.74
C CYS A 342 -21.49 -1.16 16.30
N GLY A 343 -20.36 -0.92 15.64
CA GLY A 343 -19.44 0.15 16.02
C GLY A 343 -18.28 0.28 15.05
N LYS A 344 -17.25 1.04 15.47
CA LYS A 344 -16.05 1.27 14.65
C LYS A 344 -15.33 -0.05 14.35
N TYR A 345 -15.16 -0.36 13.06
CA TYR A 345 -14.61 -1.63 12.57
C TYR A 345 -15.41 -2.87 13.00
N MET A 346 -16.69 -2.68 13.32
CA MET A 346 -17.60 -3.68 13.85
C MET A 346 -18.97 -3.50 13.19
N GLY A 347 -19.02 -3.35 11.87
CA GLY A 347 -20.28 -3.18 11.13
C GLY A 347 -21.18 -4.41 11.21
N ASN A 348 -22.50 -4.24 11.25
CA ASN A 348 -23.48 -5.34 11.26
C ASN A 348 -24.27 -5.49 9.94
N ARG A 349 -24.04 -4.57 8.98
CA ARG A 349 -24.47 -4.71 7.57
C ARG A 349 -23.36 -5.27 6.71
N TYR A 350 -22.19 -4.64 6.80
CA TYR A 350 -20.92 -5.11 6.26
C TYR A 350 -19.80 -4.56 7.15
N ASN A 351 -18.66 -5.25 7.18
CA ASN A 351 -17.52 -4.92 8.02
C ASN A 351 -16.20 -5.30 7.35
N TYR A 352 -15.91 -4.66 6.22
CA TYR A 352 -14.69 -4.92 5.46
C TYR A 352 -13.46 -4.43 6.20
N MET A 353 -12.47 -5.31 6.34
CA MET A 353 -11.14 -4.99 6.86
C MET A 353 -10.10 -5.67 5.99
N ASN A 354 -9.17 -4.88 5.46
CA ASN A 354 -8.16 -5.36 4.52
C ASN A 354 -6.77 -4.90 4.97
N SER A 355 -5.78 -5.77 4.82
CA SER A 355 -4.38 -5.50 5.10
C SER A 355 -3.54 -6.20 4.04
N ILE A 356 -2.67 -5.44 3.39
CA ILE A 356 -1.56 -6.00 2.64
C ILE A 356 -0.27 -5.59 3.33
N ILE A 357 0.69 -6.50 3.42
CA ILE A 357 1.89 -6.29 4.22
C ILE A 357 3.04 -7.19 3.76
N THR A 358 4.21 -6.60 3.53
CA THR A 358 5.49 -7.31 3.52
C THR A 358 6.16 -7.11 4.88
N VAL A 359 6.71 -8.18 5.45
CA VAL A 359 7.42 -8.19 6.72
C VAL A 359 8.82 -8.71 6.50
N GLU A 360 9.82 -7.96 6.95
CA GLU A 360 11.23 -8.33 6.89
C GLU A 360 11.83 -8.27 8.30
N HIS A 361 12.19 -9.43 8.85
CA HIS A 361 12.92 -9.54 10.11
C HIS A 361 14.42 -9.56 9.89
N GLU A 362 15.18 -9.15 10.91
CA GLU A 362 16.65 -9.22 10.91
C GLU A 362 17.18 -10.66 10.90
N ASP A 363 16.38 -11.64 11.36
CA ASP A 363 16.74 -13.06 11.35
C ASP A 363 16.63 -13.73 9.96
N GLY A 364 16.33 -12.94 8.92
CA GLY A 364 16.15 -13.42 7.55
C GLY A 364 14.71 -13.88 7.24
N THR A 365 13.81 -13.91 8.22
CA THR A 365 12.40 -14.19 7.96
C THR A 365 11.78 -13.06 7.13
N ASN A 366 11.29 -13.40 5.94
CA ASN A 366 10.70 -12.46 5.01
C ASN A 366 9.43 -13.04 4.38
N TYR A 367 8.31 -12.34 4.49
CA TYR A 367 7.04 -12.84 3.98
C TYR A 367 6.05 -11.73 3.63
N MET A 368 5.07 -12.10 2.82
CA MET A 368 3.99 -11.25 2.34
C MET A 368 2.63 -11.82 2.76
N VAL A 369 1.70 -10.95 3.15
CA VAL A 369 0.33 -11.32 3.51
C VAL A 369 -0.66 -10.36 2.88
N CYS A 370 -1.68 -10.93 2.24
CA CYS A 370 -2.91 -10.24 1.88
C CYS A 370 -4.05 -10.84 2.71
N LEU A 371 -4.52 -10.11 3.72
CA LEU A 371 -5.60 -10.52 4.60
C LEU A 371 -6.81 -9.60 4.40
N MET A 372 -7.93 -10.18 3.99
CA MET A 372 -9.21 -9.50 3.79
C MET A 372 -10.27 -10.18 4.64
N SER A 373 -11.20 -9.42 5.18
CA SER A 373 -12.31 -9.96 5.96
C SER A 373 -13.58 -9.13 5.85
N ASN A 374 -14.72 -9.80 6.07
CA ASN A 374 -16.03 -9.20 6.23
C ASN A 374 -16.76 -9.91 7.38
N ILE A 375 -16.26 -9.73 8.60
CA ILE A 375 -16.82 -10.36 9.81
C ILE A 375 -17.75 -9.39 10.51
N LEU A 376 -19.05 -9.68 10.45
CA LEU A 376 -20.06 -8.81 11.02
C LEU A 376 -19.97 -8.76 12.54
N SER A 377 -20.24 -7.59 13.12
CA SER A 377 -20.38 -7.38 14.56
C SER A 377 -19.18 -7.80 15.41
N LYS A 378 -18.00 -7.98 14.80
CA LYS A 378 -16.71 -8.21 15.48
C LYS A 378 -15.74 -7.07 15.15
N ASN A 379 -14.91 -6.66 16.11
CA ASN A 379 -13.87 -5.67 15.82
C ASN A 379 -12.74 -6.28 14.96
N SER A 380 -12.81 -6.05 13.65
CA SER A 380 -11.86 -6.63 12.70
C SER A 380 -10.46 -6.00 12.77
N ALA A 381 -10.30 -4.82 13.37
CA ALA A 381 -8.99 -4.20 13.51
C ALA A 381 -8.12 -4.93 14.54
N GLY A 382 -8.71 -5.27 15.69
CA GLY A 382 -8.05 -6.11 16.70
C GLY A 382 -7.83 -7.54 16.19
N ASP A 383 -8.81 -8.08 15.46
CA ASP A 383 -8.71 -9.41 14.88
C ASP A 383 -7.54 -9.57 13.89
N HIS A 384 -7.37 -8.60 12.97
CA HIS A 384 -6.21 -8.60 12.07
C HIS A 384 -4.88 -8.47 12.81
N MET A 385 -4.82 -7.74 13.93
CA MET A 385 -3.63 -7.64 14.77
C MET A 385 -3.29 -8.99 15.45
N TYR A 386 -4.29 -9.71 15.96
CA TYR A 386 -4.06 -11.04 16.55
C TYR A 386 -3.65 -12.07 15.51
N LEU A 387 -4.29 -12.06 14.33
CA LEU A 387 -3.90 -12.90 13.20
C LEU A 387 -2.48 -12.61 12.74
N ALA A 388 -2.05 -11.33 12.72
CA ALA A 388 -0.68 -10.97 12.42
C ALA A 388 0.33 -11.66 13.36
N SER A 389 0.10 -11.59 14.68
CA SER A 389 0.94 -12.27 15.66
C SER A 389 0.98 -13.79 15.45
N ALA A 390 -0.16 -14.40 15.10
CA ALA A 390 -0.27 -15.83 14.92
C ALA A 390 0.41 -16.32 13.62
N ILE A 391 0.24 -15.56 12.53
CA ILE A 391 0.89 -15.84 11.24
C ILE A 391 2.41 -15.71 11.39
N ASP A 392 2.89 -14.59 11.94
CA ASP A 392 4.32 -14.34 12.15
C ASP A 392 4.98 -15.47 12.96
N LYS A 393 4.41 -15.80 14.12
CA LYS A 393 4.90 -16.89 14.97
C LYS A 393 4.93 -18.23 14.23
N THR A 394 3.91 -18.50 13.41
CA THR A 394 3.84 -19.75 12.66
C THR A 394 4.93 -19.81 11.60
N ILE A 395 5.14 -18.74 10.82
CA ILE A 395 6.19 -18.65 9.79
C ILE A 395 7.57 -18.82 10.42
N ARG A 396 7.88 -18.04 11.46
CA ARG A 396 9.18 -18.10 12.15
C ARG A 396 9.45 -19.48 12.77
N SER A 397 8.42 -20.13 13.32
CA SER A 397 8.55 -21.50 13.83
C SER A 397 8.87 -22.52 12.72
N ILE A 398 8.35 -22.33 11.50
CA ILE A 398 8.66 -23.19 10.36
C ILE A 398 10.12 -22.99 9.94
N ASN A 399 10.57 -21.74 9.85
CA ASN A 399 11.93 -21.40 9.41
C ASN A 399 12.99 -21.87 10.39
N ASN A 400 12.77 -21.71 11.71
CA ASN A 400 13.69 -22.22 12.72
C ASN A 400 13.84 -23.75 12.65
N THR A 401 12.74 -24.49 12.43
CA THR A 401 12.79 -25.95 12.31
C THR A 401 13.63 -26.39 11.09
N ASN A 402 13.57 -25.63 10.00
CA ASN A 402 14.33 -25.91 8.78
C ASN A 402 15.83 -25.61 8.95
N HIS A 403 16.19 -24.57 9.70
CA HIS A 403 17.58 -24.27 10.03
C HIS A 403 18.23 -25.38 10.87
N ASP A 404 17.53 -25.88 11.89
CA ASP A 404 18.05 -26.96 12.73
C ASP A 404 18.25 -28.27 11.95
N SER A 405 17.38 -28.57 10.97
CA SER A 405 17.49 -29.79 10.15
C SER A 405 18.57 -29.70 9.06
N GLN A 406 18.93 -28.50 8.60
CA GLN A 406 20.09 -28.28 7.71
C GLN A 406 21.43 -28.34 8.47
N ALA A 407 21.48 -27.89 9.72
CA ALA A 407 22.67 -28.02 10.58
C ALA A 407 23.00 -29.49 10.89
N VAL A 408 21.99 -30.32 11.18
CA VAL A 408 22.18 -31.75 11.47
C VAL A 408 22.60 -32.57 10.24
N THR A 409 22.23 -32.14 9.03
CA THR A 409 22.62 -32.84 7.78
C THR A 409 24.00 -32.46 7.28
N THR A 410 24.52 -31.28 7.64
CA THR A 410 25.89 -30.84 7.32
C THR A 410 26.94 -31.46 8.26
N ASP A 411 26.60 -31.75 9.51
CA ASP A 411 27.50 -32.49 10.42
C ASP A 411 27.66 -33.98 10.06
N ASN A 412 26.68 -34.58 9.39
CA ASN A 412 26.72 -36.00 8.98
C ASN A 412 27.39 -36.25 7.63
N SER A 413 27.68 -35.21 6.83
CA SER A 413 28.40 -35.34 5.56
C SER A 413 29.92 -35.15 5.68
N GLY A 414 30.42 -34.84 6.88
CA GLY A 414 31.86 -34.73 7.19
C GLY A 414 32.52 -36.03 7.68
N ASN A 415 31.79 -37.15 7.75
CA ASN A 415 32.29 -38.44 8.21
C ASN A 415 31.97 -39.57 7.21
N ILE A 416 32.51 -39.48 5.98
CA ILE A 416 32.70 -40.65 5.10
C ILE A 416 34.05 -40.52 4.39
#